data_AF-A0A383W7W1-F1
#
_entry.id   AF-A0A383W7W1-F1
#
_cell.length_a   1.000
_cell.length_b   1.000
_cell.length_c   1.000
_cell.angle_alpha   90.00
_cell.angle_beta   90.00
_cell.angle_gamma   90.00
#
_symmetry.space_group_name_H-M   'P 1'
#
loop_
_entity.id
_entity.type
_entity.pdbx_description
1 polymer ?
#
loop_
_entity_poly.entity_id
_entity_poly.type
_entity_poly.pdbx_seq_one_letter_code
_entity_poly.pdbx_strand_id
1 'polypeptide(L)'
;MARTTALALLALLLLAGSSTVSAWKRGRATFYGNEPWYWSIHHGSCGHNYQWPDQGTGWDVAAMNDGNPEYRGSCGVCYEIKCESSSVRDGYGENIDRNGVCKDTSKSVIVKITDTCPCNYPNNYFSNKRWCCGDMDHFDMSVWAFQKLTDMKWGVIPIQYQRVDCSKQPDNKAYLNYDQMFPGEFPPKWQAGDRDIDWYKFFPKGGYMNSHAGDGSYMVSTDDFLRKIGRSGGGGGGSSAQYGKK
;
A
#
# COMPACT_ATOMS: atom_id res chain seq x y z
N MET A 1 -35.85 27.34 -41.55
CA MET A 1 -35.94 26.54 -40.30
C MET A 1 -35.01 25.32 -40.25
N ALA A 2 -34.35 24.90 -41.35
CA ALA A 2 -33.47 23.72 -41.36
C ALA A 2 -32.00 23.97 -40.95
N ARG A 3 -31.54 25.22 -40.85
CA ARG A 3 -30.15 25.56 -40.48
C ARG A 3 -29.90 25.64 -38.97
N THR A 4 -30.93 25.94 -38.19
CA THR A 4 -30.87 26.03 -36.72
C THR A 4 -30.86 24.66 -36.05
N THR A 5 -31.50 23.66 -36.66
CA THR A 5 -31.51 22.27 -36.16
C THR A 5 -30.15 21.58 -36.32
N ALA A 6 -29.42 21.85 -37.42
CA ALA A 6 -28.09 21.25 -37.65
C ALA A 6 -27.02 21.75 -36.65
N LEU A 7 -27.07 23.03 -36.26
CA LEU A 7 -26.17 23.61 -35.26
C LEU A 7 -26.46 23.09 -33.84
N ALA A 8 -27.73 22.85 -33.51
CA ALA A 8 -28.12 22.26 -32.22
C ALA A 8 -27.66 20.80 -32.08
N LEU A 9 -27.70 20.02 -33.17
CA LEU A 9 -27.19 18.64 -33.21
C LEU A 9 -25.66 18.56 -33.08
N LEU A 10 -24.93 19.51 -33.68
CA LEU A 10 -23.47 19.57 -33.56
C LEU A 10 -23.01 20.00 -32.15
N ALA A 11 -23.76 20.89 -31.50
CA ALA A 11 -23.51 21.29 -30.11
C ALA A 11 -23.82 20.16 -29.10
N LEU A 12 -24.83 19.33 -29.36
CA LEU A 12 -25.14 18.16 -28.52
C LEU A 12 -24.07 17.05 -28.60
N LEU A 13 -23.41 16.90 -29.76
CA LEU A 13 -22.33 15.93 -29.95
C LEU A 13 -21.01 16.36 -29.25
N LEU A 14 -20.82 17.66 -28.99
CA LEU A 14 -19.66 18.19 -28.26
C LEU A 14 -19.81 18.15 -26.73
N LEU A 15 -21.03 17.88 -26.23
CA LEU A 15 -21.35 17.69 -24.81
C LEU A 15 -21.33 16.23 -24.37
N ALA A 16 -21.06 15.29 -25.28
CA ALA A 16 -20.68 13.93 -24.92
C ALA A 16 -19.28 13.99 -24.31
N GLY A 17 -19.21 14.33 -23.03
CA GLY A 17 -17.99 14.19 -22.24
C GLY A 17 -17.46 12.79 -22.47
N SER A 18 -16.22 12.69 -22.96
CA SER A 18 -15.51 11.43 -23.00
C SER A 18 -15.41 10.91 -21.58
N SER A 19 -16.35 10.07 -21.18
CA SER A 19 -16.18 9.13 -20.10
C SER A 19 -15.07 8.19 -20.55
N THR A 20 -13.82 8.62 -20.43
CA THR A 20 -12.69 7.70 -20.48
C THR A 20 -12.86 6.82 -19.26
N VAL A 21 -13.61 5.73 -19.40
CA VAL A 21 -13.45 4.56 -18.54
C VAL A 21 -11.94 4.31 -18.59
N SER A 22 -11.24 4.63 -17.52
CA SER A 22 -9.81 4.40 -17.43
C SER A 22 -9.63 2.90 -17.67
N ALA A 23 -9.10 2.53 -18.84
CA ALA A 23 -8.92 1.13 -19.13
C ALA A 23 -7.88 0.59 -18.14
N TRP A 24 -8.16 -0.59 -17.57
CA TRP A 24 -7.21 -1.29 -16.73
C TRP A 24 -5.88 -1.46 -17.48
N LYS A 25 -4.82 -0.88 -16.93
CA LYS A 25 -3.43 -1.04 -17.38
C LYS A 25 -2.80 -2.22 -16.67
N ARG A 26 -1.79 -2.84 -17.30
CA ARG A 26 -1.01 -3.91 -16.68
C ARG A 26 0.24 -3.34 -16.04
N GLY A 27 0.63 -3.94 -14.92
CA GLY A 27 1.88 -3.63 -14.23
C GLY A 27 2.27 -4.75 -13.29
N ARG A 28 3.20 -4.45 -12.37
CA ARG A 28 3.61 -5.37 -11.31
C ARG A 28 3.62 -4.67 -9.95
N ALA A 29 3.36 -5.42 -8.89
CA ALA A 29 3.48 -4.93 -7.53
C ALA A 29 4.46 -5.77 -6.71
N THR A 30 5.26 -5.09 -5.87
CA THR A 30 5.99 -5.68 -4.73
C THR A 30 5.43 -5.08 -3.44
N PHE A 31 6.14 -5.25 -2.32
CA PHE A 31 5.76 -4.60 -1.08
C PHE A 31 6.92 -4.09 -0.24
N TYR A 32 6.60 -3.12 0.63
CA TYR A 32 7.47 -2.56 1.66
C TYR A 32 6.69 -2.28 2.97
N GLY A 33 7.40 -1.93 4.05
CA GLY A 33 6.79 -1.63 5.35
C GLY A 33 6.62 -2.83 6.30
N ASN A 34 7.30 -3.95 6.01
CA ASN A 34 7.25 -5.19 6.79
C ASN A 34 8.57 -5.53 7.52
N GLU A 35 9.55 -4.63 7.50
CA GLU A 35 10.84 -4.87 8.14
C GLU A 35 11.17 -3.74 9.11
N PRO A 36 11.81 -4.05 10.25
CA PRO A 36 11.84 -3.08 11.34
C PRO A 36 12.68 -1.81 11.10
N TRP A 37 13.33 -1.61 9.94
CA TRP A 37 14.51 -0.72 9.90
C TRP A 37 14.73 0.17 8.67
N TYR A 38 14.22 -0.19 7.49
CA TYR A 38 14.72 0.45 6.27
C TYR A 38 13.67 1.14 5.41
N TRP A 39 12.45 0.60 5.29
CA TRP A 39 11.47 1.10 4.31
C TRP A 39 10.11 1.37 4.94
N SER A 40 9.97 2.54 5.54
CA SER A 40 8.75 3.00 6.22
C SER A 40 7.68 3.49 5.23
N ILE A 41 6.42 3.12 5.45
CA ILE A 41 5.29 3.63 4.64
C ILE A 41 4.89 5.08 4.98
N HIS A 42 5.46 5.65 6.04
CA HIS A 42 4.96 6.88 6.66
C HIS A 42 5.62 8.16 6.12
N HIS A 43 6.89 8.17 5.76
CA HIS A 43 7.61 9.42 5.45
C HIS A 43 7.92 9.65 3.98
N GLY A 44 7.30 8.85 3.10
CA GLY A 44 7.61 8.83 1.67
C GLY A 44 7.76 10.20 0.99
N SER A 45 8.36 10.19 -0.20
CA SER A 45 8.80 11.37 -0.97
C SER A 45 7.73 12.44 -1.23
N CYS A 46 6.45 12.13 -1.05
CA CYS A 46 5.34 13.07 -1.24
C CYS A 46 5.09 14.03 -0.07
N GLY A 47 5.82 13.91 1.05
CA GLY A 47 5.75 14.88 2.16
C GLY A 47 4.44 14.83 2.95
N HIS A 48 3.72 13.70 2.91
CA HIS A 48 2.45 13.54 3.61
C HIS A 48 2.58 13.26 5.12
N ASN A 49 3.80 13.09 5.64
CA ASN A 49 4.07 12.63 7.01
C ASN A 49 3.33 11.31 7.33
N TYR A 50 3.23 10.95 8.61
CA TYR A 50 2.60 9.71 9.05
C TYR A 50 1.26 9.42 8.36
N GLN A 51 1.21 8.28 7.67
CA GLN A 51 -0.04 7.71 7.18
C GLN A 51 -0.85 7.16 8.35
N TRP A 52 -2.13 7.52 8.41
CA TRP A 52 -3.05 7.09 9.47
C TRP A 52 -4.16 6.22 8.87
N PRO A 53 -4.57 5.12 9.52
CA PRO A 53 -5.52 4.18 8.95
C PRO A 53 -6.94 4.76 8.87
N ASP A 54 -7.24 5.83 9.62
CA ASP A 54 -8.51 6.57 9.60
C ASP A 54 -8.56 7.70 8.55
N GLN A 55 -7.54 7.84 7.70
CA GLN A 55 -7.42 8.95 6.74
C GLN A 55 -7.26 8.47 5.30
N GLY A 56 -8.11 8.96 4.38
CA GLY A 56 -8.02 8.62 2.95
C GLY A 56 -8.09 7.11 2.69
N THR A 57 -7.09 6.56 2.02
CA THR A 57 -6.95 5.11 1.80
C THR A 57 -6.37 4.36 3.02
N GLY A 58 -6.18 5.05 4.15
CA GLY A 58 -5.57 4.51 5.34
C GLY A 58 -4.11 4.15 5.09
N TRP A 59 -3.76 2.92 5.40
CA TRP A 59 -2.45 2.35 5.06
C TRP A 59 -2.42 1.64 3.72
N ASP A 60 -3.49 1.67 2.93
CA ASP A 60 -3.44 1.25 1.54
C ASP A 60 -2.74 2.35 0.72
N VAL A 61 -1.41 2.32 0.76
CA VAL A 61 -0.54 3.27 0.05
C VAL A 61 0.46 2.53 -0.83
N ALA A 62 1.07 3.25 -1.78
CA ALA A 62 2.10 2.70 -2.64
C ALA A 62 3.17 3.74 -3.00
N ALA A 63 4.37 3.25 -3.29
CA ALA A 63 5.42 4.00 -3.96
C ALA A 63 5.34 3.73 -5.47
N MET A 64 5.14 4.78 -6.28
CA MET A 64 5.11 4.63 -7.73
C MET A 64 6.52 4.68 -8.29
N ASN A 65 6.85 3.82 -9.26
CA ASN A 65 8.17 3.85 -9.86
C ASN A 65 8.39 5.11 -10.69
N ASP A 66 9.60 5.67 -10.64
CA ASP A 66 9.94 6.95 -11.30
C ASP A 66 9.92 6.90 -12.83
N GLY A 67 9.92 5.70 -13.40
CA GLY A 67 9.72 5.45 -14.83
C GLY A 67 8.26 5.34 -15.29
N ASN A 68 7.27 5.35 -14.38
CA ASN A 68 5.86 5.28 -14.77
C ASN A 68 5.45 6.55 -15.55
N PRO A 69 4.70 6.45 -16.67
CA PRO A 69 4.21 7.62 -17.41
C PRO A 69 3.36 8.59 -16.57
N GLU A 70 2.69 8.09 -15.52
CA GLU A 70 1.87 8.87 -14.59
C GLU A 70 2.63 9.29 -13.31
N TYR A 71 3.94 9.02 -13.22
CA TYR A 71 4.75 9.34 -12.03
C TYR A 71 4.74 10.85 -11.70
N ARG A 72 4.91 11.70 -12.70
CA ARG A 72 4.94 13.16 -12.48
C ARG A 72 3.54 13.64 -12.06
N GLY A 73 3.44 14.17 -10.85
CA GLY A 73 2.16 14.60 -10.27
C GLY A 73 1.34 13.46 -9.67
N SER A 74 1.95 12.29 -9.43
CA SER A 74 1.28 11.14 -8.81
C SER A 74 1.02 11.30 -7.31
N CYS A 75 1.77 12.14 -6.58
CA CYS A 75 1.58 12.32 -5.15
C CYS A 75 0.13 12.67 -4.78
N GLY A 76 -0.48 11.87 -3.90
CA GLY A 76 -1.87 12.01 -3.49
C GLY A 76 -2.90 11.48 -4.48
N VAL A 77 -2.48 11.01 -5.66
CA VAL A 77 -3.37 10.35 -6.64
C VAL A 77 -3.64 8.92 -6.21
N CYS A 78 -4.87 8.45 -6.44
CA CYS A 78 -5.28 7.09 -6.11
C CYS A 78 -5.43 6.19 -7.34
N TYR A 79 -5.10 4.91 -7.15
CA TYR A 79 -5.20 3.86 -8.15
C TYR A 79 -5.96 2.69 -7.56
N GLU A 80 -6.91 2.15 -8.31
CA GLU A 80 -7.51 0.86 -8.02
C GLU A 80 -6.62 -0.23 -8.63
N ILE A 81 -6.22 -1.21 -7.83
CA ILE A 81 -5.28 -2.26 -8.20
C ILE A 81 -5.88 -3.63 -7.87
N LYS A 82 -5.80 -4.58 -8.80
CA LYS A 82 -6.16 -5.99 -8.58
C LYS A 82 -5.06 -6.93 -9.06
N CYS A 83 -4.95 -8.07 -8.41
CA CYS A 83 -4.01 -9.12 -8.80
C CYS A 83 -4.45 -9.79 -10.10
N GLU A 84 -3.48 -10.07 -10.97
CA GLU A 84 -3.70 -10.81 -12.20
C GLU A 84 -2.95 -12.15 -12.15
N SER A 85 -3.63 -13.23 -12.52
CA SER A 85 -3.01 -14.55 -12.66
C SER A 85 -2.29 -14.63 -14.01
N SER A 86 -1.01 -14.27 -14.02
CA SER A 86 -0.15 -14.30 -15.20
C SER A 86 1.32 -14.40 -14.78
N SER A 87 2.25 -14.37 -15.73
CA SER A 87 3.68 -14.26 -15.42
C SER A 87 4.10 -12.79 -15.32
N VAL A 88 5.07 -12.49 -14.46
CA VAL A 88 5.66 -11.16 -14.32
C VAL A 88 7.12 -11.18 -14.79
N ARG A 89 7.51 -10.19 -15.59
CA ARG A 89 8.91 -10.02 -16.01
C ARG A 89 9.61 -9.07 -15.05
N ASP A 90 10.87 -9.34 -14.74
CA ASP A 90 11.71 -8.43 -13.97
C ASP A 90 12.61 -7.54 -14.86
N GLY A 91 13.24 -6.54 -14.27
CA GLY A 91 14.15 -5.60 -14.95
C GLY A 91 15.45 -6.23 -15.44
N TYR A 92 15.72 -7.50 -15.12
CA TYR A 92 16.86 -8.29 -15.62
C TYR A 92 16.47 -9.25 -16.74
N GLY A 93 15.18 -9.30 -17.10
CA GLY A 93 14.64 -10.11 -18.18
C GLY A 93 14.17 -11.50 -17.75
N GLU A 94 14.18 -11.83 -16.46
CA GLU A 94 13.61 -13.07 -15.94
C GLU A 94 12.08 -13.01 -16.02
N ASN A 95 11.46 -14.09 -16.53
CA ASN A 95 10.02 -14.28 -16.49
C ASN A 95 9.67 -15.21 -15.31
N ILE A 96 8.88 -14.69 -14.38
CA ILE A 96 8.54 -15.36 -13.14
C ILE A 96 7.07 -15.80 -13.20
N ASP A 97 6.83 -17.10 -13.05
CA ASP A 97 5.47 -17.63 -13.04
C ASP A 97 4.73 -17.23 -11.75
N ARG A 98 3.57 -16.60 -11.92
CA ARG A 98 2.66 -16.16 -10.85
C ARG A 98 1.22 -16.57 -11.16
N ASN A 99 1.02 -17.60 -11.97
CA ASN A 99 -0.31 -18.19 -12.14
C ASN A 99 -0.82 -18.78 -10.82
N GLY A 100 -2.07 -18.48 -10.47
CA GLY A 100 -2.73 -19.02 -9.28
C GLY A 100 -2.26 -18.45 -7.93
N VAL A 101 -1.45 -17.39 -7.91
CA VAL A 101 -0.97 -16.79 -6.64
C VAL A 101 -1.94 -15.77 -6.05
N CYS A 102 -2.82 -15.20 -6.88
CA CYS A 102 -3.82 -14.24 -6.45
C CYS A 102 -4.83 -14.88 -5.50
N LYS A 103 -5.17 -14.19 -4.40
CA LYS A 103 -6.24 -14.63 -3.50
C LYS A 103 -7.60 -14.64 -4.20
N ASP A 104 -7.86 -13.60 -5.00
CA ASP A 104 -9.10 -13.43 -5.76
C ASP A 104 -8.86 -12.41 -6.87
N THR A 105 -8.92 -12.83 -8.13
CA THR A 105 -8.67 -11.97 -9.29
C THR A 105 -9.82 -11.00 -9.58
N SER A 106 -10.98 -11.18 -8.94
CA SER A 106 -12.13 -10.28 -9.07
C SER A 106 -12.11 -9.11 -8.08
N LYS A 107 -11.23 -9.16 -7.06
CA LYS A 107 -11.15 -8.17 -5.99
C LYS A 107 -10.00 -7.18 -6.18
N SER A 108 -10.22 -5.95 -5.75
CA SER A 108 -9.25 -4.85 -5.88
C SER A 108 -9.09 -4.04 -4.59
N VAL A 109 -7.96 -3.35 -4.47
CA VAL A 109 -7.65 -2.41 -3.40
C VAL A 109 -7.39 -1.04 -4.02
N ILE A 110 -7.81 0.04 -3.35
CA ILE A 110 -7.46 1.40 -3.76
C ILE A 110 -6.25 1.83 -2.95
N VAL A 111 -5.17 2.19 -3.64
CA VAL A 111 -3.97 2.74 -3.02
C VAL A 111 -3.79 4.21 -3.37
N LYS A 112 -3.30 5.00 -2.42
CA LYS A 112 -2.83 6.37 -2.65
C LYS A 112 -1.32 6.36 -2.84
N ILE A 113 -0.82 7.12 -3.81
CA ILE A 113 0.62 7.29 -3.99
C ILE A 113 1.15 8.26 -2.93
N THR A 114 2.09 7.79 -2.12
CA THR A 114 2.68 8.55 -1.02
C THR A 114 4.20 8.59 -1.07
N ASP A 115 4.80 7.83 -1.98
CA ASP A 115 6.24 7.69 -2.09
C ASP A 115 6.67 7.39 -3.54
N THR A 116 7.97 7.34 -3.75
CA THR A 116 8.61 7.01 -5.03
C THR A 116 9.36 5.70 -4.88
N CYS A 117 9.26 4.81 -5.87
CA CYS A 117 10.28 3.77 -6.06
C CYS A 117 11.29 4.21 -7.14
N PRO A 118 12.45 4.76 -6.78
CA PRO A 118 13.37 5.29 -7.77
C PRO A 118 14.19 4.17 -8.41
N CYS A 119 14.49 4.26 -9.71
CA CYS A 119 15.37 3.33 -10.40
C CYS A 119 16.82 3.36 -9.87
N ASN A 120 17.28 4.53 -9.40
CA ASN A 120 18.58 4.67 -8.76
C ASN A 120 18.41 4.91 -7.27
N TYR A 121 18.66 3.86 -6.48
CA TYR A 121 18.51 3.91 -5.04
C TYR A 121 19.68 3.22 -4.32
N PRO A 122 20.66 3.97 -3.77
CA PRO A 122 21.91 3.40 -3.28
C PRO A 122 21.73 2.31 -2.21
N ASN A 123 20.77 2.49 -1.30
CA ASN A 123 20.57 1.59 -0.15
C ASN A 123 19.85 0.28 -0.53
N ASN A 124 19.30 0.18 -1.75
CA ASN A 124 18.65 -1.04 -2.25
C ASN A 124 18.83 -1.19 -3.77
N TYR A 125 20.06 -0.95 -4.24
CA TYR A 125 20.36 -0.79 -5.65
C TYR A 125 19.86 -1.96 -6.52
N PHE A 126 20.12 -3.20 -6.12
CA PHE A 126 19.73 -4.37 -6.89
C PHE A 126 18.22 -4.56 -6.98
N SER A 127 17.48 -4.39 -5.88
CA SER A 127 16.03 -4.51 -5.89
C SER A 127 15.38 -3.41 -6.72
N ASN A 128 15.80 -2.15 -6.52
CA ASN A 128 15.28 -1.01 -7.28
C ASN A 128 15.60 -1.11 -8.77
N LYS A 129 16.79 -1.62 -9.13
CA LYS A 129 17.12 -1.94 -10.53
C LYS A 129 16.19 -3.01 -11.10
N ARG A 130 15.86 -4.03 -10.31
CA ARG A 130 15.00 -5.13 -10.72
C ARG A 130 13.54 -4.72 -10.91
N TRP A 131 13.01 -3.83 -10.08
CA TRP A 131 11.57 -3.56 -10.02
C TRP A 131 11.13 -2.17 -10.45
N CYS A 132 11.99 -1.16 -10.35
CA CYS A 132 11.56 0.23 -10.46
C CYS A 132 12.03 0.95 -11.72
N CYS A 133 12.86 0.31 -12.55
CA CYS A 133 13.53 0.92 -13.71
C CYS A 133 12.73 0.98 -15.02
N GLY A 134 11.44 1.34 -14.97
CA GLY A 134 10.66 1.78 -16.15
C GLY A 134 10.44 0.75 -17.26
N ASP A 135 10.91 -0.49 -17.09
CA ASP A 135 10.69 -1.62 -18.01
C ASP A 135 9.24 -2.13 -17.96
N MET A 136 8.56 -1.88 -16.83
CA MET A 136 7.16 -2.15 -16.59
C MET A 136 6.64 -1.18 -15.53
N ASP A 137 5.38 -0.76 -15.65
CA ASP A 137 4.72 0.03 -14.61
C ASP A 137 4.73 -0.74 -13.29
N HIS A 138 5.19 -0.08 -12.24
CA HIS A 138 5.44 -0.72 -10.96
C HIS A 138 4.93 0.10 -9.77
N PHE A 139 4.30 -0.62 -8.85
CA PHE A 139 3.81 -0.11 -7.57
C PHE A 139 4.44 -0.91 -6.44
N ASP A 140 5.30 -0.29 -5.63
CA ASP A 140 5.77 -0.90 -4.40
C ASP A 140 4.72 -0.63 -3.31
N MET A 141 3.85 -1.61 -3.06
CA MET A 141 2.68 -1.41 -2.21
C MET A 141 3.05 -1.52 -0.74
N SER A 142 2.34 -0.80 0.13
CA SER A 142 2.41 -1.12 1.56
C SER A 142 2.12 -2.61 1.79
N VAL A 143 2.78 -3.20 2.78
CA VAL A 143 2.53 -4.59 3.20
C VAL A 143 1.05 -4.83 3.51
N TRP A 144 0.35 -3.79 3.99
CA TRP A 144 -1.08 -3.81 4.26
C TRP A 144 -1.94 -4.00 3.01
N ALA A 145 -1.63 -3.28 1.94
CA ALA A 145 -2.35 -3.40 0.67
C ALA A 145 -1.97 -4.69 -0.08
N PHE A 146 -0.69 -5.03 -0.12
CA PHE A 146 -0.19 -6.20 -0.87
C PHE A 146 -0.81 -7.51 -0.37
N GLN A 147 -0.88 -7.68 0.94
CA GLN A 147 -1.44 -8.88 1.56
C GLN A 147 -2.94 -9.07 1.26
N LYS A 148 -3.68 -8.02 0.90
CA LYS A 148 -5.08 -8.15 0.47
C LYS A 148 -5.20 -8.84 -0.88
N LEU A 149 -4.18 -8.72 -1.72
CA LEU A 149 -4.15 -9.26 -3.09
C LEU A 149 -3.53 -10.67 -3.16
N THR A 150 -2.49 -10.94 -2.36
CA THR A 150 -1.72 -12.18 -2.41
C THR A 150 -1.07 -12.52 -1.06
N ASP A 151 -0.32 -13.62 -1.00
CA ASP A 151 0.58 -13.97 0.11
C ASP A 151 1.96 -13.32 -0.10
N MET A 152 2.53 -12.74 0.95
CA MET A 152 3.84 -12.07 0.90
C MET A 152 4.97 -12.97 0.40
N LYS A 153 4.89 -14.30 0.59
CA LYS A 153 5.93 -15.23 0.15
C LYS A 153 6.22 -15.17 -1.34
N TRP A 154 5.31 -14.63 -2.15
CA TRP A 154 5.48 -14.50 -3.59
C TRP A 154 6.38 -13.33 -3.99
N GLY A 155 6.58 -12.33 -3.12
CA GLY A 155 7.48 -11.19 -3.31
C GLY A 155 7.01 -10.16 -4.36
N VAL A 156 6.50 -10.62 -5.49
CA VAL A 156 6.04 -9.83 -6.62
C VAL A 156 4.83 -10.51 -7.27
N ILE A 157 3.86 -9.72 -7.73
CA ILE A 157 2.70 -10.19 -8.48
C ILE A 157 2.43 -9.34 -9.72
N PRO A 158 1.87 -9.92 -10.79
CA PRO A 158 1.26 -9.15 -11.86
C PRO A 158 -0.01 -8.48 -11.34
N ILE A 159 -0.26 -7.26 -11.79
CA ILE A 159 -1.44 -6.50 -11.42
C ILE A 159 -2.09 -5.87 -12.65
N GLN A 160 -3.38 -5.59 -12.50
CA GLN A 160 -4.08 -4.60 -13.30
C GLN A 160 -4.36 -3.39 -12.44
N TYR A 161 -4.21 -2.19 -12.98
CA TYR A 161 -4.47 -0.95 -12.27
C TYR A 161 -5.18 0.10 -13.13
N GLN A 162 -5.92 1.00 -12.49
CA GLN A 162 -6.54 2.16 -13.14
C GLN A 162 -6.55 3.36 -12.19
N ARG A 163 -6.43 4.58 -12.73
CA ARG A 163 -6.53 5.80 -11.92
C ARG A 163 -7.98 6.03 -11.51
N VAL A 164 -8.21 6.37 -10.24
CA VAL A 164 -9.54 6.58 -9.67
C VAL A 164 -9.57 7.78 -8.73
N ASP A 165 -10.77 8.26 -8.41
CA ASP A 165 -10.94 9.17 -7.28
C ASP A 165 -10.59 8.46 -5.97
N CYS A 166 -9.90 9.14 -5.06
CA CYS A 166 -9.52 8.58 -3.76
C CYS A 166 -10.71 8.22 -2.86
N SER A 167 -11.89 8.83 -3.08
CA SER A 167 -13.12 8.49 -2.37
C SER A 167 -13.85 7.28 -2.96
N LYS A 168 -13.40 6.74 -4.10
CA LYS A 168 -13.99 5.54 -4.71
C LYS A 168 -13.93 4.39 -3.71
N GLN A 169 -14.92 3.50 -3.76
CA GLN A 169 -14.82 2.17 -3.18
C GLN A 169 -14.80 1.14 -4.32
N PRO A 170 -13.97 0.09 -4.25
CA PRO A 170 -14.06 -1.02 -5.17
C PRO A 170 -15.45 -1.63 -5.19
N ASP A 171 -15.92 -2.05 -6.37
CA ASP A 171 -17.15 -2.85 -6.48
C ASP A 171 -16.98 -4.18 -5.72
N ASN A 172 -15.79 -4.78 -5.84
CA ASN A 172 -15.38 -5.97 -5.10
C ASN A 172 -14.11 -5.67 -4.32
N LYS A 173 -14.26 -5.22 -3.06
CA LYS A 173 -13.12 -4.84 -2.23
C LYS A 173 -12.30 -6.05 -1.79
N ALA A 174 -11.01 -6.02 -2.08
CA ALA A 174 -10.03 -6.92 -1.51
C ALA A 174 -9.92 -6.63 0.00
N TYR A 175 -10.06 -7.69 0.78
CA TYR A 175 -10.03 -7.61 2.23
C TYR A 175 -9.30 -8.82 2.76
N LEU A 176 -8.52 -8.59 3.81
CA LEU A 176 -7.85 -9.62 4.58
C LEU A 176 -8.10 -9.30 6.04
N ASN A 177 -8.47 -10.30 6.84
CA ASN A 177 -8.61 -10.09 8.27
C ASN A 177 -7.26 -9.73 8.86
N TYR A 178 -7.23 -8.76 9.76
CA TYR A 178 -5.99 -8.32 10.35
C TYR A 178 -5.27 -9.42 11.14
N ASP A 179 -6.01 -10.38 11.72
CA ASP A 179 -5.43 -11.58 12.36
C ASP A 179 -4.60 -12.44 11.40
N GLN A 180 -4.81 -12.28 10.09
CA GLN A 180 -4.12 -13.01 9.02
C GLN A 180 -3.00 -12.15 8.40
N MET A 181 -2.91 -10.87 8.74
CA MET A 181 -1.88 -9.97 8.23
C MET A 181 -0.58 -10.16 9.01
N PHE A 182 0.52 -10.23 8.28
CA PHE A 182 1.85 -9.94 8.81
C PHE A 182 1.85 -8.51 9.34
N PRO A 183 2.39 -8.27 10.55
CA PRO A 183 2.42 -6.94 11.13
C PRO A 183 3.23 -5.97 10.29
N GLY A 184 2.68 -4.78 10.06
CA GLY A 184 3.41 -3.66 9.49
C GLY A 184 3.85 -2.66 10.54
N GLU A 185 4.42 -1.57 10.05
CA GLU A 185 4.85 -0.43 10.85
C GLU A 185 3.66 0.42 11.34
N PHE A 186 3.79 0.95 12.55
CA PHE A 186 2.86 1.90 13.15
C PHE A 186 3.51 3.27 13.36
N PRO A 187 2.72 4.35 13.21
CA PRO A 187 3.16 5.69 13.58
C PRO A 187 3.36 5.79 15.11
N PRO A 188 4.30 6.62 15.58
CA PRO A 188 4.54 6.82 17.00
C PRO A 188 3.35 7.49 17.66
N LYS A 189 2.96 6.97 18.83
CA LYS A 189 1.82 7.44 19.62
C LYS A 189 1.87 8.95 19.91
N TRP A 190 3.04 9.51 20.23
CA TRP A 190 3.15 10.93 20.58
C TRP A 190 2.86 11.88 19.43
N GLN A 191 2.89 11.42 18.17
CA GLN A 191 2.52 12.23 17.02
C GLN A 191 1.04 12.11 16.63
N ALA A 192 0.29 11.24 17.30
CA ALA A 192 -1.11 11.00 16.96
C ALA A 192 -2.07 12.08 17.47
N GLY A 193 -1.66 12.91 18.42
CA GLY A 193 -2.52 13.91 19.04
C GLY A 193 -3.77 13.27 19.66
N ASP A 194 -4.95 13.76 19.27
CA ASP A 194 -6.27 13.31 19.78
C ASP A 194 -6.86 12.11 19.01
N ARG A 195 -6.13 11.49 18.07
CA ARG A 195 -6.62 10.34 17.29
C ARG A 195 -6.85 9.12 18.19
N ASP A 196 -7.87 8.30 17.85
CA ASP A 196 -8.00 6.96 18.42
C ASP A 196 -6.86 6.07 17.88
N ILE A 197 -5.86 5.89 18.73
CA ILE A 197 -4.61 5.14 18.50
C ILE A 197 -4.68 3.71 19.00
N ASP A 198 -5.87 3.15 19.18
CA ASP A 198 -6.04 1.75 19.54
C ASP A 198 -5.71 0.85 18.33
N TRP A 199 -4.50 0.99 17.76
CA TRP A 199 -3.96 0.21 16.63
C TRP A 199 -4.10 -1.28 16.88
N TYR A 200 -3.95 -1.71 18.13
CA TYR A 200 -4.11 -3.10 18.56
C TYR A 200 -5.50 -3.69 18.28
N LYS A 201 -6.57 -2.87 18.19
CA LYS A 201 -7.90 -3.35 17.75
C LYS A 201 -7.86 -3.88 16.34
N PHE A 202 -7.01 -3.27 15.51
CA PHE A 202 -6.76 -3.71 14.17
C PHE A 202 -5.71 -4.82 14.19
N PHE A 203 -4.62 -4.73 14.96
CA PHE A 203 -3.52 -5.71 14.88
C PHE A 203 -3.28 -6.44 16.20
N PRO A 204 -4.13 -7.44 16.55
CA PRO A 204 -4.02 -8.13 17.82
C PRO A 204 -2.78 -9.03 17.91
N LYS A 205 -2.08 -9.29 16.80
CA LYS A 205 -0.78 -9.96 16.78
C LYS A 205 0.43 -9.03 16.94
N GLY A 206 0.22 -7.73 17.13
CA GLY A 206 1.27 -6.73 17.34
C GLY A 206 1.72 -6.04 16.05
N GLY A 207 2.84 -5.32 16.13
CA GLY A 207 3.50 -4.62 15.03
C GLY A 207 4.77 -3.89 15.48
N TYR A 208 5.34 -3.09 14.60
CA TYR A 208 6.62 -2.41 14.82
C TYR A 208 6.39 -0.91 14.95
N MET A 209 7.07 -0.23 15.89
CA MET A 209 6.93 1.22 16.03
C MET A 209 7.99 1.97 15.22
N ASN A 210 7.55 2.97 14.45
CA ASN A 210 8.44 3.97 13.85
C ASN A 210 8.92 4.95 14.93
N SER A 211 10.23 5.20 15.04
CA SER A 211 10.74 6.29 15.88
C SER A 211 11.82 7.10 15.17
N HIS A 212 11.79 8.43 15.33
CA HIS A 212 12.94 9.32 15.15
C HIS A 212 13.98 9.17 16.30
N ALA A 213 14.18 7.94 16.77
CA ALA A 213 15.39 7.46 17.45
C ALA A 213 15.91 6.15 16.82
N GLY A 214 15.33 5.74 15.68
CA GLY A 214 16.07 5.13 14.57
C GLY A 214 16.68 3.76 14.82
N ASP A 215 16.19 3.00 15.80
CA ASP A 215 16.71 1.67 16.03
C ASP A 215 15.67 0.57 15.89
N GLY A 216 14.50 0.68 15.23
CA GLY A 216 13.69 -0.47 14.75
C GLY A 216 13.51 -1.77 15.59
N SER A 217 13.95 -1.84 16.84
CA SER A 217 14.43 -3.08 17.45
C SER A 217 13.34 -3.79 18.23
N TYR A 218 12.19 -3.15 18.34
CA TYR A 218 11.07 -3.62 19.12
C TYR A 218 9.89 -3.95 18.21
N MET A 219 9.90 -5.18 17.70
CA MET A 219 8.65 -5.95 17.66
C MET A 219 8.02 -5.84 19.03
N VAL A 220 6.83 -5.26 19.14
CA VAL A 220 6.07 -5.35 20.38
C VAL A 220 4.86 -6.24 20.12
N SER A 221 4.69 -7.27 20.94
CA SER A 221 3.40 -7.95 21.02
C SER A 221 2.34 -6.92 21.38
N THR A 222 1.09 -7.18 21.02
CA THR A 222 -0.04 -6.33 21.42
C THR A 222 -0.05 -6.09 22.93
N ASP A 223 0.25 -7.12 23.72
CA ASP A 223 0.30 -7.02 25.18
C ASP A 223 1.44 -6.13 25.67
N ASP A 224 2.63 -6.25 25.07
CA ASP A 224 3.77 -5.37 25.38
C ASP A 224 3.52 -3.93 24.96
N PHE A 225 2.83 -3.73 23.83
CA PHE A 225 2.38 -2.41 23.37
C PHE A 225 1.39 -1.79 24.37
N LEU A 226 0.34 -2.53 24.74
CA LEU A 226 -0.68 -2.13 25.71
C LEU A 226 -0.08 -1.78 27.08
N ARG A 227 0.87 -2.60 27.57
CA ARG A 227 1.62 -2.35 28.80
C ARG A 227 2.42 -1.05 28.74
N LYS A 228 3.13 -0.80 27.63
CA LYS A 228 3.95 0.41 27.44
C LYS A 228 3.10 1.69 27.35
N ILE A 229 1.89 1.61 26.80
CA ILE A 229 0.99 2.78 26.69
C ILE A 229 0.11 3.00 27.93
N GLY A 230 0.32 2.25 29.02
CA GLY A 230 -0.40 2.40 30.28
C GLY A 230 -1.83 1.85 30.28
N ARG A 231 -2.22 1.07 29.26
CA ARG A 231 -3.52 0.40 29.20
C ARG A 231 -3.33 -1.06 29.57
N SER A 232 -3.24 -1.35 30.86
CA SER A 232 -3.27 -2.73 31.34
C SER A 232 -4.54 -3.42 30.83
N GLY A 233 -4.39 -4.40 29.93
CA GLY A 233 -5.45 -5.33 29.61
C GLY A 233 -5.88 -6.03 30.91
N GLY A 234 -7.09 -5.73 31.37
CA GLY A 234 -7.69 -6.44 32.49
C GLY A 234 -7.99 -7.88 32.06
N GLY A 235 -7.21 -8.82 32.55
CA GLY A 235 -7.41 -10.26 32.35
C GLY A 235 -6.33 -11.05 33.07
N GLY A 236 -6.62 -11.44 34.32
CA GLY A 236 -5.65 -12.05 35.23
C GLY A 236 -5.27 -13.50 34.92
N GLY A 237 -4.20 -13.93 35.57
CA GLY A 237 -3.77 -15.34 35.64
C GLY A 237 -2.25 -15.46 35.53
N GLY A 238 -1.56 -15.52 36.67
CA GLY A 238 -0.10 -15.45 36.74
C GLY A 238 0.64 -16.63 36.11
N SER A 239 1.86 -16.37 35.68
CA SER A 239 3.00 -17.24 35.94
C SER A 239 4.30 -16.45 35.75
N SER A 240 5.15 -16.59 36.75
CA SER A 240 6.55 -16.20 36.84
C SER A 240 7.38 -16.45 35.58
N ALA A 241 8.18 -15.46 35.19
CA ALA A 241 9.50 -15.70 34.60
C ALA A 241 10.45 -14.54 34.94
N GLN A 242 11.37 -14.81 35.87
CA GLN A 242 12.59 -14.05 36.06
C GLN A 242 13.42 -14.07 34.76
N TYR A 243 13.92 -12.92 34.33
CA TYR A 243 15.21 -12.81 33.64
C TYR A 243 15.79 -11.45 34.09
N GLY A 244 16.92 -11.37 34.78
CA GLY A 244 18.12 -12.18 34.66
C GLY A 244 19.18 -11.25 34.09
N LYS A 245 20.02 -10.70 34.99
CA LYS A 245 21.18 -9.86 34.67
C LYS A 245 21.99 -10.45 33.51
N LYS A 246 22.39 -9.60 32.57
CA LYS A 246 23.78 -9.38 32.13
C LYS A 246 23.87 -8.09 31.36
#